data_AF-A0A7W4VSZ4-F1
#
_entry.id   AF-A0A7W4VSZ4-F1
#
_cell.length_a   1.000
_cell.length_b   1.000
_cell.length_c   1.000
_cell.angle_alpha   90.00
_cell.angle_beta   90.00
_cell.angle_gamma   90.00
#
_symmetry.space_group_name_H-M   'P 1'
#
loop_
_entity.id
_entity.type
_entity.pdbx_description
1 polymer ?
#
loop_
_entity_poly.entity_id
_entity_poly.type
_entity_poly.pdbx_seq_one_letter_code
_entity_poly.pdbx_strand_id
1 'polypeptide(L)'
;MSAGDLYGEFENLDVTRSVTVNGGVRGATIHGGAALTVNGAFAGRLVVEDDAVLSVNGAFEPGDVSNDGVIMVAGVTGVAFSQLDDMGTFAVAVGSLVEHSKVVHEDGSLESFVRGGDLTVDSNRLCIWVSEQRRFVPQAQMQADIEAGQR
;
A
#
# COMPACT_ATOMS: atom_id res chain seq x y z
N MET A 1 -4.39 25.68 -7.38
CA MET A 1 -5.53 24.79 -7.70
C MET A 1 -5.54 23.70 -6.64
N SER A 2 -6.64 23.52 -5.91
CA SER A 2 -6.72 22.51 -4.85
C SER A 2 -6.50 21.11 -5.44
N ALA A 3 -5.87 20.22 -4.65
CA ALA A 3 -5.95 18.78 -4.90
C ALA A 3 -7.42 18.43 -5.14
N GLY A 4 -7.70 17.86 -6.31
CA GLY A 4 -9.08 17.65 -6.74
C GLY A 4 -9.49 16.26 -6.35
N ASP A 5 -10.48 16.14 -5.49
CA ASP A 5 -11.14 14.86 -5.26
C ASP A 5 -11.87 14.46 -6.55
N LEU A 6 -11.58 13.27 -7.03
CA LEU A 6 -12.22 12.63 -8.17
C LEU A 6 -13.20 11.57 -7.65
N TYR A 7 -14.28 11.34 -8.39
CA TYR A 7 -15.30 10.36 -8.04
C TYR A 7 -15.61 9.47 -9.25
N GLY A 8 -15.68 8.16 -9.02
CA GLY A 8 -16.01 7.17 -10.05
C GLY A 8 -14.88 6.20 -10.36
N GLU A 9 -14.99 5.55 -11.51
CA GLU A 9 -14.08 4.50 -11.96
C GLU A 9 -13.13 5.04 -13.04
N PHE A 10 -11.83 4.76 -12.88
CA PHE A 10 -10.79 5.25 -13.79
C PHE A 10 -9.97 4.09 -14.35
N GLU A 11 -9.91 3.99 -15.67
CA GLU A 11 -9.15 2.91 -16.33
C GLU A 11 -7.64 3.20 -16.34
N ASN A 12 -7.25 4.46 -16.56
CA ASN A 12 -5.85 4.90 -16.56
C ASN A 12 -5.75 6.32 -16.03
N LEU A 13 -5.02 6.50 -14.94
CA LEU A 13 -4.70 7.80 -14.37
C LEU A 13 -3.24 8.15 -14.63
N ASP A 14 -3.02 9.36 -15.11
CA ASP A 14 -1.71 9.99 -15.20
C ASP A 14 -1.62 11.06 -14.10
N VAL A 15 -0.82 10.80 -13.07
CA VAL A 15 -0.83 11.54 -11.81
C VAL A 15 0.47 12.33 -11.66
N THR A 16 0.42 13.62 -12.00
CA THR A 16 1.57 14.55 -11.92
C THR A 16 1.53 15.47 -10.70
N ARG A 17 0.53 15.29 -9.82
CA ARG A 17 0.31 16.07 -8.59
C ARG A 17 -0.54 15.25 -7.62
N SER A 18 -0.68 15.69 -6.38
CA SER A 18 -1.56 15.03 -5.42
C SER A 18 -3.03 14.99 -5.88
N VAL A 19 -3.61 13.79 -5.92
CA VAL A 19 -5.00 13.51 -6.30
C VAL A 19 -5.59 12.48 -5.34
N THR A 20 -6.86 12.65 -4.99
CA THR A 20 -7.65 11.64 -4.28
C THR A 20 -8.74 11.13 -5.21
N VAL A 21 -8.93 9.82 -5.28
CA VAL A 21 -10.00 9.15 -6.00
C VAL A 21 -10.92 8.48 -4.98
N ASN A 22 -12.20 8.75 -5.06
CA ASN A 22 -13.25 8.07 -4.31
C ASN A 22 -14.00 7.15 -5.29
N GLY A 23 -13.54 5.91 -5.39
CA GLY A 23 -13.97 4.93 -6.39
C GLY A 23 -12.82 4.02 -6.82
N GLY A 24 -12.99 3.31 -7.93
CA GLY A 24 -12.00 2.37 -8.44
C GLY A 24 -10.98 2.95 -9.43
N VAL A 25 -9.77 2.39 -9.43
CA VAL A 25 -8.70 2.69 -10.37
C VAL A 25 -8.17 1.37 -10.94
N ARG A 26 -8.11 1.23 -12.26
CA ARG A 26 -7.62 0.01 -12.96
C ARG A 26 -6.26 0.19 -13.64
N GLY A 27 -5.69 1.37 -13.49
CA GLY A 27 -4.38 1.69 -14.01
C GLY A 27 -3.93 3.07 -13.54
N ALA A 28 -2.68 3.20 -13.13
CA ALA A 28 -2.11 4.48 -12.78
C ALA A 28 -0.61 4.55 -13.10
N THR A 29 -0.17 5.72 -13.55
CA THR A 29 1.21 6.17 -13.50
C THR A 29 1.28 7.35 -12.55
N ILE A 30 2.09 7.23 -11.51
CA ILE A 30 2.29 8.28 -10.50
C ILE A 30 3.71 8.79 -10.64
N HIS A 31 3.82 10.05 -11.03
CA HIS A 31 5.10 10.69 -11.28
C HIS A 31 5.78 11.17 -10.00
N GLY A 32 7.09 11.33 -10.05
CA GLY A 32 7.88 11.72 -8.87
C GLY A 32 7.38 13.02 -8.22
N GLY A 33 7.31 13.01 -6.89
CA GLY A 33 6.74 14.10 -6.08
C GLY A 33 5.21 14.22 -6.13
N ALA A 34 4.51 13.36 -6.88
CA ALA A 34 3.06 13.26 -6.88
C ALA A 34 2.56 12.20 -5.88
N ALA A 35 1.26 12.27 -5.58
CA ALA A 35 0.61 11.30 -4.71
C ALA A 35 -0.78 10.94 -5.24
N LEU A 36 -1.12 9.66 -5.20
CA LEU A 36 -2.47 9.17 -5.45
C LEU A 36 -3.02 8.53 -4.19
N THR A 37 -4.15 9.02 -3.71
CA THR A 37 -4.95 8.33 -2.69
C THR A 37 -6.17 7.71 -3.36
N VAL A 38 -6.41 6.42 -3.17
CA VAL A 38 -7.59 5.70 -3.68
C VAL A 38 -8.42 5.24 -2.49
N ASN A 39 -9.59 5.85 -2.31
CA ASN A 39 -10.62 5.41 -1.38
C ASN A 39 -11.58 4.47 -2.12
N GLY A 40 -11.16 3.21 -2.26
CA GLY A 40 -11.85 2.22 -3.08
C GLY A 40 -10.92 1.07 -3.50
N ALA A 41 -11.13 0.56 -4.71
CA ALA A 41 -10.34 -0.54 -5.25
C ALA A 41 -9.27 -0.03 -6.23
N PHE A 42 -8.04 -0.50 -6.08
CA PHE A 42 -7.01 -0.37 -7.11
C PHE A 42 -6.76 -1.75 -7.74
N ALA A 43 -6.77 -1.82 -9.06
CA ALA A 43 -6.45 -3.00 -9.84
C ALA A 43 -5.62 -2.65 -11.09
N GLY A 44 -5.19 -3.68 -11.82
CA GLY A 44 -4.52 -3.52 -13.12
C GLY A 44 -3.12 -2.90 -13.02
N ARG A 45 -2.69 -2.16 -14.04
CA ARG A 45 -1.27 -1.77 -14.19
C ARG A 45 -0.90 -0.57 -13.32
N LEU A 46 0.16 -0.70 -12.55
CA LEU A 46 0.69 0.34 -11.68
C LEU A 46 2.12 0.68 -12.05
N VAL A 47 2.39 1.98 -12.21
CA VAL A 47 3.74 2.55 -12.23
C VAL A 47 3.81 3.62 -11.17
N VAL A 48 4.76 3.48 -10.24
CA VAL A 48 5.06 4.47 -9.20
C VAL A 48 6.53 4.83 -9.35
N GLU A 49 6.79 6.07 -9.76
CA GLU A 49 8.15 6.58 -9.92
C GLU A 49 8.79 6.89 -8.56
N ASP A 50 10.11 7.12 -8.58
CA ASP A 50 10.85 7.58 -7.40
C ASP A 50 10.22 8.85 -6.80
N ASP A 51 10.25 8.99 -5.47
CA ASP A 51 9.56 10.03 -4.71
C ASP A 51 8.02 10.12 -4.90
N ALA A 52 7.38 9.16 -5.58
CA ALA A 52 5.92 9.10 -5.71
C ALA A 52 5.27 8.22 -4.62
N VAL A 53 4.02 8.52 -4.31
CA VAL A 53 3.26 7.79 -3.26
C VAL A 53 1.91 7.32 -3.78
N LEU A 54 1.62 6.03 -3.60
CA LEU A 54 0.28 5.46 -3.69
C LEU A 54 -0.23 5.11 -2.29
N SER A 55 -1.43 5.59 -1.95
CA SER A 55 -2.18 5.17 -0.76
C SER A 55 -3.50 4.54 -1.19
N VAL A 56 -3.79 3.31 -0.78
CA VAL A 56 -5.06 2.63 -1.08
C VAL A 56 -5.81 2.34 0.22
N ASN A 57 -6.95 2.99 0.40
CA ASN A 57 -7.90 2.76 1.48
C ASN A 57 -9.04 1.88 0.95
N GLY A 58 -8.83 0.56 0.94
CA GLY A 58 -9.77 -0.40 0.36
C GLY A 58 -9.07 -1.65 -0.17
N ALA A 59 -9.33 -2.02 -1.42
CA ALA A 59 -8.80 -3.24 -2.03
C ALA A 59 -7.62 -2.93 -2.96
N PHE A 60 -6.54 -3.69 -2.87
CA PHE A 60 -5.36 -3.59 -3.73
C PHE A 60 -5.09 -4.93 -4.43
N GLU A 61 -5.41 -4.99 -5.71
CA GLU A 61 -5.28 -6.18 -6.55
C GLU A 61 -4.61 -5.82 -7.88
N PRO A 62 -3.35 -5.33 -7.86
CA PRO A 62 -2.65 -4.94 -9.07
C PRO A 62 -2.37 -6.14 -9.98
N GLY A 63 -2.28 -5.88 -11.28
CA GLY A 63 -1.81 -6.85 -12.27
C GLY A 63 -0.29 -6.77 -12.43
N ASP A 64 0.17 -5.73 -13.12
CA ASP A 64 1.60 -5.45 -13.34
C ASP A 64 2.03 -4.26 -12.49
N VAL A 65 3.14 -4.39 -11.76
CA VAL A 65 3.67 -3.33 -10.89
C VAL A 65 5.11 -2.99 -11.28
N SER A 66 5.39 -1.71 -11.44
CA SER A 66 6.73 -1.12 -11.45
C SER A 66 6.76 -0.06 -10.36
N ASN A 67 7.54 -0.27 -9.29
CA ASN A 67 7.56 0.63 -8.15
C ASN A 67 8.99 0.99 -7.75
N ASP A 68 9.34 2.27 -7.94
CA ASP A 68 10.55 2.90 -7.40
C ASP A 68 10.22 3.84 -6.21
N GLY A 69 8.93 4.06 -5.92
CA GLY A 69 8.46 4.89 -4.81
C GLY A 69 7.84 4.07 -3.67
N VAL A 70 6.74 4.57 -3.10
CA VAL A 70 6.08 3.99 -1.92
C VAL A 70 4.64 3.61 -2.21
N ILE A 71 4.27 2.38 -1.86
CA ILE A 71 2.89 1.89 -1.85
C ILE A 71 2.45 1.65 -0.42
N MET A 72 1.32 2.22 -0.01
CA MET A 72 0.68 2.02 1.28
C MET A 72 -0.73 1.49 1.10
N VAL A 73 -1.07 0.41 1.79
CA VAL A 73 -2.41 -0.20 1.74
C VAL A 73 -3.04 -0.25 3.12
N ALA A 74 -4.21 0.35 3.28
CA ALA A 74 -5.07 0.22 4.44
C ALA A 74 -6.36 -0.49 4.02
N GLY A 75 -6.41 -1.82 4.23
CA GLY A 75 -7.53 -2.64 3.80
C GLY A 75 -7.11 -4.04 3.39
N VAL A 76 -7.47 -4.46 2.18
CA VAL A 76 -7.23 -5.82 1.68
C VAL A 76 -6.25 -5.76 0.52
N THR A 77 -5.19 -6.57 0.56
CA THR A 77 -4.29 -6.80 -0.57
C THR A 77 -4.38 -8.24 -1.04
N GLY A 78 -4.58 -8.41 -2.34
CA GLY A 78 -4.60 -9.71 -3.04
C GLY A 78 -3.22 -10.14 -3.53
N VAL A 79 -2.16 -9.43 -3.15
CA VAL A 79 -0.80 -9.73 -3.58
C VAL A 79 -0.24 -10.92 -2.80
N ALA A 80 0.33 -11.90 -3.51
CA ALA A 80 0.99 -13.04 -2.88
C ALA A 80 2.33 -12.61 -2.25
N PHE A 81 2.72 -13.26 -1.15
CA PHE A 81 3.99 -12.93 -0.47
C PHE A 81 5.22 -13.04 -1.37
N SER A 82 5.21 -13.95 -2.35
CA SER A 82 6.29 -14.10 -3.32
C SER A 82 6.43 -12.92 -4.28
N GLN A 83 5.39 -12.09 -4.43
CA GLN A 83 5.38 -10.93 -5.31
C GLN A 83 5.71 -9.64 -4.55
N LEU A 84 5.58 -9.63 -3.22
CA LEU A 84 5.90 -8.45 -2.40
C LEU A 84 7.38 -8.06 -2.49
N ASP A 85 8.27 -9.03 -2.70
CA ASP A 85 9.71 -8.78 -2.88
C ASP A 85 9.98 -7.91 -4.12
N ASP A 86 9.11 -7.96 -5.12
CA ASP A 86 9.18 -7.19 -6.37
C ASP A 86 8.40 -5.86 -6.31
N MET A 87 7.74 -5.55 -5.20
CA MET A 87 6.91 -4.35 -5.04
C MET A 87 7.66 -3.13 -4.51
N GLY A 88 8.99 -3.17 -4.41
CA GLY A 88 9.76 -2.06 -3.84
C GLY A 88 9.36 -1.76 -2.39
N THR A 89 9.19 -0.48 -2.03
CA THR A 89 8.72 -0.11 -0.68
C THR A 89 7.21 -0.33 -0.58
N PHE A 90 6.83 -1.41 0.10
CA PHE A 90 5.43 -1.78 0.33
C PHE A 90 5.10 -1.77 1.83
N ALA A 91 4.13 -0.95 2.22
CA ALA A 91 3.66 -0.85 3.58
C ALA A 91 2.15 -1.16 3.68
N VAL A 92 1.77 -1.74 4.80
CA VAL A 92 0.37 -2.09 5.09
C VAL A 92 -0.01 -1.58 6.46
N ALA A 93 -1.23 -1.08 6.59
CA ALA A 93 -1.77 -0.66 7.87
C ALA A 93 -2.02 -1.87 8.77
N VAL A 94 -1.80 -1.71 10.08
CA VAL A 94 -2.15 -2.72 11.09
C VAL A 94 -3.63 -3.04 10.98
N GLY A 95 -3.96 -4.33 11.05
CA GLY A 95 -5.29 -4.86 10.83
C GLY A 95 -5.64 -5.09 9.36
N SER A 96 -4.79 -4.72 8.41
CA SER A 96 -5.01 -5.04 6.98
C SER A 96 -4.89 -6.54 6.72
N LEU A 97 -5.59 -7.00 5.67
CA LEU A 97 -5.59 -8.38 5.22
C LEU A 97 -4.66 -8.54 4.02
N VAL A 98 -3.68 -9.44 4.12
CA VAL A 98 -2.73 -9.79 3.06
C VAL A 98 -3.04 -11.17 2.50
N GLU A 99 -2.87 -11.36 1.19
CA GLU A 99 -3.20 -12.59 0.46
C GLU A 99 -4.63 -13.08 0.75
N HIS A 100 -5.56 -12.13 0.95
CA HIS A 100 -6.96 -12.35 1.36
C HIS A 100 -7.17 -13.25 2.59
N SER A 101 -6.14 -13.50 3.40
CA SER A 101 -6.23 -14.54 4.44
C SER A 101 -5.38 -14.30 5.67
N LYS A 102 -4.48 -13.32 5.68
CA LYS A 102 -3.58 -13.04 6.82
C LYS A 102 -3.76 -11.61 7.33
N VAL A 103 -4.13 -11.45 8.60
CA VAL A 103 -4.20 -10.13 9.24
C VAL A 103 -2.82 -9.73 9.72
N VAL A 104 -2.42 -8.49 9.46
CA VAL A 104 -1.17 -7.91 9.93
C VAL A 104 -1.37 -7.30 11.31
N HIS A 105 -0.58 -7.73 12.29
CA HIS A 105 -0.62 -7.17 13.64
C HIS A 105 0.41 -6.07 13.85
N GLU A 106 0.30 -5.39 14.98
CA GLU A 106 1.13 -4.25 15.37
C GLU A 106 2.64 -4.57 15.44
N ASP A 107 3.01 -5.82 15.72
CA ASP A 107 4.39 -6.30 15.74
C ASP A 107 4.87 -6.82 14.38
N GLY A 108 4.05 -6.69 13.33
CA GLY A 108 4.30 -7.22 11.99
C GLY A 108 4.02 -8.72 11.85
N SER A 109 3.53 -9.40 12.88
CA SER A 109 3.12 -10.80 12.79
C SER A 109 1.84 -10.98 11.95
N LEU A 110 1.64 -12.20 11.46
CA LEU A 110 0.54 -12.57 10.57
C LEU A 110 -0.31 -13.67 11.20
N GLU A 111 -1.61 -13.43 11.35
CA GLU A 111 -2.57 -14.42 11.82
C GLU A 111 -3.58 -14.77 10.72
N SER A 112 -4.02 -16.03 10.66
CA SER A 112 -5.08 -16.44 9.75
C SER A 112 -6.40 -15.72 10.08
N PHE A 113 -6.97 -15.06 9.08
CA PHE A 113 -8.28 -14.45 9.20
C PHE A 113 -9.38 -15.51 9.19
N VAL A 114 -10.29 -15.44 10.16
CA VAL A 114 -11.47 -16.28 10.23
C VAL A 114 -12.59 -15.62 9.43
N ARG A 115 -13.15 -16.32 8.44
CA ARG A 115 -14.25 -15.79 7.62
C ARG A 115 -15.42 -15.36 8.50
N GLY A 116 -15.94 -14.16 8.23
CA GLY A 116 -17.03 -13.57 8.99
C GLY A 116 -16.60 -12.78 10.23
N GLY A 117 -15.29 -12.68 10.50
CA GLY A 117 -14.76 -11.71 11.45
C GLY A 117 -14.83 -10.28 10.92
N ASP A 118 -14.84 -9.31 11.82
CA ASP A 118 -14.68 -7.90 11.46
C ASP A 118 -13.20 -7.57 11.28
N LEU A 119 -12.88 -6.75 10.28
CA LEU A 119 -11.54 -6.22 10.08
C LEU A 119 -11.47 -4.81 10.68
N THR A 120 -10.61 -4.62 11.68
CA THR A 120 -10.34 -3.29 12.26
C THR A 120 -8.98 -2.83 11.78
N VAL A 121 -8.95 -1.82 10.90
CA VAL A 121 -7.72 -1.28 10.32
C VAL A 121 -7.34 0.04 11.00
N ASP A 122 -6.10 0.16 11.44
CA ASP A 122 -5.53 1.42 11.93
C ASP A 122 -4.54 1.97 10.90
N SER A 123 -5.02 2.91 10.08
CA SER A 123 -4.23 3.52 9.01
C SER A 123 -3.08 4.42 9.50
N ASN A 124 -3.00 4.72 10.80
CA ASN A 124 -1.89 5.48 11.38
C ASN A 124 -0.69 4.60 11.76
N ARG A 125 -0.86 3.28 11.67
CA ARG A 125 0.14 2.31 12.11
C ARG A 125 0.50 1.42 10.94
N LEU A 126 1.71 1.58 10.44
CA LEU A 126 2.18 0.84 9.27
C LEU A 126 3.19 -0.23 9.67
N CYS A 127 3.09 -1.37 8.99
CA CYS A 127 4.17 -2.35 8.92
C CYS A 127 4.70 -2.39 7.49
N ILE A 128 6.03 -2.40 7.35
CA ILE A 128 6.75 -2.37 6.08
C ILE A 128 7.20 -3.78 5.75
N TRP A 129 6.98 -4.23 4.51
CA TRP A 129 7.55 -5.49 4.03
C TRP A 129 9.07 -5.36 3.90
N VAL A 130 9.81 -6.24 4.56
CA VAL A 130 11.27 -6.29 4.47
C VAL A 130 11.67 -7.55 3.72
N SER A 131 11.97 -7.41 2.43
CA SER A 131 12.22 -8.54 1.52
C SER A 131 13.34 -9.47 2.00
N GLU A 132 14.42 -8.93 2.57
CA GLU A 132 15.53 -9.71 3.13
C GLU A 132 15.10 -10.66 4.27
N GLN A 133 14.10 -10.25 5.04
CA GLN A 133 13.59 -10.99 6.20
C GLN A 133 12.30 -11.73 5.88
N ARG A 134 11.71 -11.49 4.70
CA ARG A 134 10.41 -12.00 4.24
C ARG A 134 9.31 -11.88 5.30
N ARG A 135 9.26 -10.72 5.94
CA ARG A 135 8.26 -10.40 6.98
C ARG A 135 7.92 -8.92 6.97
N PHE A 136 6.77 -8.63 7.57
CA PHE A 136 6.42 -7.26 7.94
C PHE A 136 7.18 -6.85 9.21
N VAL A 137 7.67 -5.62 9.22
CA VAL A 137 8.34 -4.99 10.37
C VAL A 137 7.61 -3.69 10.70
N PRO A 138 7.30 -3.41 11.98
CA PRO A 138 6.65 -2.16 12.34
C PRO A 138 7.49 -0.96 11.91
N GLN A 139 6.85 0.06 11.33
CA GLN A 139 7.55 1.28 10.89
C GLN A 139 8.37 1.92 12.03
N ALA A 140 7.82 1.95 13.24
CA ALA A 140 8.51 2.50 14.41
C ALA A 140 9.79 1.74 14.75
N GLN A 141 9.80 0.42 14.56
CA GLN A 141 11.00 -0.39 14.75
C GLN A 141 12.03 -0.07 13.67
N MET A 142 11.60 -0.04 12.39
CA MET A 142 12.50 0.25 11.27
C MET A 142 13.15 1.63 11.40
N GLN A 143 12.39 2.63 11.86
CA GLN A 143 12.91 3.96 12.15
C GLN A 143 13.95 3.95 13.28
N ALA A 144 13.68 3.24 14.37
CA ALA A 144 14.63 3.11 15.47
C ALA A 144 15.94 2.41 15.05
N ASP A 145 15.85 1.38 14.20
CA ASP A 145 17.01 0.65 13.68
C ASP A 145 17.89 1.55 12.79
N ILE A 146 17.28 2.41 11.95
CA ILE A 146 17.99 3.41 11.13
C ILE A 146 18.69 4.43 12.03
N GLU A 147 17.99 4.97 13.02
CA GLU A 147 18.56 5.96 13.95
C GLU A 147 19.70 5.36 14.80
N ALA A 148 19.62 4.08 15.15
CA ALA A 148 20.66 3.37 15.88
C ALA A 148 21.90 3.06 15.02
N GLY A 149 21.72 2.75 13.73
CA GLY A 149 22.81 2.48 12.79
C GLY A 149 23.55 3.74 12.29
N GLN A 150 23.01 4.93 12.56
CA GLN A 150 23.64 6.22 12.24
C GLN A 150 24.45 6.83 13.41
N ARG A 151 24.57 6.12 14.54
CA ARG A 151 25.42 6.50 15.70
C ARG A 151 26.71 5.70 15.74
#